data_AF-A0A3S0YBT6-F1
#
_entry.id   AF-A0A3S0YBT6-F1
#
_cell.length_a   1.000
_cell.length_b   1.000
_cell.length_c   1.000
_cell.angle_alpha   90.00
_cell.angle_beta   90.00
_cell.angle_gamma   90.00
#
_symmetry.space_group_name_H-M   'P 1'
#
loop_
_entity.id
_entity.type
_entity.pdbx_description
1 polymer ?
#
loop_
_entity_poly.entity_id
_entity_poly.type
_entity_poly.pdbx_seq_one_letter_code
_entity_poly.pdbx_strand_id
1 'polypeptide(L)'
;MSEPFNTWQNRFENLRSNKIFEGIVISIIVLSALVIGAKTYEETTRIEQWLLYLDIAVTIFFLIEILIRMAAERNLISFFKKGWNVFDFLIVTASLIPMDDSEMVLLARLLRIFRVLRLVSMIPELQMLLGALLKSIPRMGYVVLLMFIIFYIYAAIGSFLFHNVDEGLWGNIALAMLTLFQVATFESWATAVLYPTMEVYPYAWIYFLTFIFLNAFIFLNMMIGIVLDVMQKESAQMALDNGEGEEAELQALRNDVRGLKAQLDRMESALDQRGSSSTEQSAVNSSDAQHNAR
;
A
#
# COMPACT_ATOMS: atom_id res chain seq x y z
N MET A 1 -27.84 -16.41 8.10
CA MET A 1 -27.92 -15.76 9.42
C MET A 1 -27.30 -14.35 9.38
N SER A 2 -27.62 -13.55 8.35
CA SER A 2 -26.76 -12.46 7.84
C SER A 2 -27.38 -11.06 7.83
N GLU A 3 -28.66 -10.91 8.18
CA GLU A 3 -29.35 -9.61 8.16
C GLU A 3 -29.03 -8.72 9.38
N PRO A 4 -29.14 -9.19 10.65
CA PRO A 4 -28.94 -8.31 11.80
C PRO A 4 -27.46 -7.88 11.96
N PHE A 5 -26.49 -8.75 11.67
CA PHE A 5 -25.07 -8.42 11.86
C PHE A 5 -24.58 -7.32 10.92
N ASN A 6 -25.05 -7.31 9.67
CA ASN A 6 -24.77 -6.22 8.73
C ASN A 6 -25.36 -4.88 9.22
N THR A 7 -26.53 -4.90 9.88
CA THR A 7 -27.10 -3.66 10.44
C THR A 7 -26.28 -3.10 11.60
N TRP A 8 -25.68 -3.96 12.43
CA TRP A 8 -24.78 -3.52 13.51
C TRP A 8 -23.46 -2.98 12.96
N GLN A 9 -22.85 -3.66 11.98
CA GLN A 9 -21.64 -3.16 11.33
C GLN A 9 -21.86 -1.77 10.72
N ASN A 10 -22.95 -1.58 9.96
CA ASN A 10 -23.28 -0.28 9.36
C ASN A 10 -23.51 0.82 10.42
N ARG A 11 -24.07 0.47 11.58
CA ARG A 11 -24.24 1.43 12.70
C ARG A 11 -22.91 1.85 13.30
N PHE A 12 -21.97 0.92 13.49
CA PHE A 12 -20.62 1.24 13.96
C PHE A 12 -19.84 2.04 12.93
N GLU A 13 -19.97 1.72 11.65
CA GLU A 13 -19.36 2.50 10.56
C GLU A 13 -19.91 3.93 10.51
N ASN A 14 -21.24 4.10 10.67
CA ASN A 14 -21.87 5.42 10.74
C ASN A 14 -21.46 6.22 11.99
N LEU A 15 -21.27 5.55 13.12
CA LEU A 15 -20.78 6.21 14.35
C LEU A 15 -19.32 6.66 14.19
N ARG A 16 -18.48 5.80 13.57
CA ARG A 16 -17.09 6.11 13.25
C ARG A 16 -16.96 7.24 12.23
N SER A 17 -17.83 7.28 11.21
CA SER A 17 -17.82 8.34 10.19
C SER A 17 -18.37 9.68 10.67
N ASN A 18 -18.82 9.78 11.92
CA ASN A 18 -19.27 11.05 12.47
C ASN A 18 -18.05 11.93 12.79
N LYS A 19 -17.91 13.06 12.08
CA LYS A 19 -16.81 14.02 12.22
C LYS A 19 -16.55 14.48 13.66
N ILE A 20 -17.59 14.56 14.49
CA ILE A 20 -17.45 14.94 15.91
C ILE A 20 -16.80 13.81 16.70
N PHE A 21 -17.29 12.59 16.52
CA PHE A 21 -16.75 11.40 17.19
C PHE A 21 -15.30 11.15 16.75
N GLU A 22 -15.05 11.21 15.45
CA GLU A 22 -13.72 11.13 14.85
C GLU A 22 -12.77 12.17 15.46
N GLY A 23 -13.18 13.45 15.49
CA GLY A 23 -12.38 14.53 16.08
C GLY A 23 -12.09 14.32 17.57
N ILE A 24 -13.04 13.79 18.34
CA ILE A 24 -12.84 13.45 19.76
C ILE A 24 -11.81 12.34 19.91
N VAL A 25 -11.94 11.25 19.15
CA VAL A 25 -11.01 10.12 19.23
C VAL A 25 -9.60 10.52 18.80
N ILE A 26 -9.47 11.26 17.69
CA ILE A 26 -8.18 11.81 17.24
C ILE A 26 -7.57 12.69 18.33
N SER A 27 -8.36 13.57 18.94
CA SER A 27 -7.88 14.44 20.03
C SER A 27 -7.37 13.63 21.22
N ILE A 28 -8.09 12.57 21.61
CA ILE A 28 -7.66 11.67 22.69
C ILE A 28 -6.35 10.97 22.33
N ILE A 29 -6.23 10.43 21.12
CA ILE A 29 -5.01 9.74 20.68
C ILE A 29 -3.82 10.71 20.67
N VAL A 30 -3.98 11.90 20.08
CA VAL A 30 -2.93 12.92 20.02
C VAL A 30 -2.53 13.38 21.42
N LEU A 31 -3.50 13.69 22.29
CA LEU A 31 -3.21 14.08 23.67
C LEU A 31 -2.52 12.95 24.45
N SER A 32 -2.94 11.70 24.26
CA SER A 32 -2.28 10.55 24.89
C SER A 32 -0.83 10.38 24.40
N ALA A 33 -0.57 10.62 23.11
CA ALA A 33 0.77 10.56 22.52
C ALA A 33 1.67 11.66 23.07
N LEU A 34 1.14 12.89 23.16
CA LEU A 34 1.86 14.03 23.75
C LEU A 34 2.20 13.79 25.21
N VAL A 35 1.29 13.17 25.98
CA VAL A 35 1.54 12.78 27.37
C VAL A 35 2.62 11.69 27.48
N ILE A 36 2.66 10.71 26.57
CA ILE A 36 3.75 9.73 26.51
C ILE A 36 5.09 10.43 26.28
N GLY A 37 5.12 11.45 25.40
CA GLY A 37 6.30 12.29 25.19
C GLY A 37 6.67 13.12 26.43
N ALA A 38 5.69 13.75 27.07
CA ALA A 38 5.86 14.58 28.25
C ALA A 38 6.35 13.81 29.48
N LYS A 39 6.00 12.51 29.61
CA LYS A 39 6.56 11.60 30.62
C LYS A 39 8.08 11.45 30.54
N THR A 40 8.71 11.88 29.45
CA THR A 40 10.18 11.96 29.35
C THR A 40 10.75 13.10 30.20
N TYR A 41 9.93 14.08 30.59
CA TYR A 41 10.39 15.34 31.20
C TYR A 41 9.90 15.58 32.65
N GLU A 42 8.70 15.16 33.09
CA GLU A 42 8.26 15.18 34.52
C GLU A 42 6.81 14.66 34.70
N GLU A 43 6.38 14.36 35.94
CA GLU A 43 5.09 13.71 36.26
C GLU A 43 3.87 14.66 36.28
N THR A 44 2.92 14.43 35.36
CA THR A 44 1.62 15.14 35.31
C THR A 44 0.45 14.24 35.75
N THR A 45 0.28 14.01 37.05
CA THR A 45 -0.54 12.90 37.57
C THR A 45 -2.06 12.92 37.29
N ARG A 46 -2.74 14.07 37.22
CA ARG A 46 -4.22 14.09 37.08
C ARG A 46 -4.75 13.98 35.65
N ILE A 47 -4.16 14.72 34.71
CA ILE A 47 -4.58 14.70 33.30
C ILE A 47 -4.26 13.32 32.68
N GLU A 48 -3.16 12.71 33.14
CA GLU A 48 -2.75 11.36 32.76
C GLU A 48 -3.79 10.29 33.07
N GLN A 49 -4.42 10.33 34.25
CA GLN A 49 -5.40 9.32 34.65
C GLN A 49 -6.66 9.39 33.78
N TRP A 50 -7.18 10.59 33.53
CA TRP A 50 -8.35 10.78 32.66
C TRP A 50 -8.06 10.36 31.21
N LEU A 51 -6.92 10.77 30.67
CA LEU A 51 -6.52 10.36 29.32
C LEU A 51 -6.27 8.85 29.22
N LEU A 52 -5.76 8.21 30.28
CA LEU A 52 -5.61 6.76 30.32
C LEU A 52 -6.96 6.04 30.25
N TYR A 53 -7.96 6.49 31.03
CA TYR A 53 -9.31 5.90 30.95
C TYR A 53 -9.93 6.07 29.56
N LEU A 54 -9.76 7.25 28.94
CA LEU A 54 -10.24 7.51 27.60
C LEU A 54 -9.51 6.65 26.54
N ASP A 55 -8.21 6.46 26.67
CA ASP A 55 -7.43 5.61 25.77
C ASP A 55 -7.81 4.13 25.90
N ILE A 56 -8.08 3.64 27.12
CA ILE A 56 -8.64 2.31 27.35
C ILE A 56 -10.03 2.20 26.70
N ALA A 57 -10.90 3.19 26.87
CA ALA A 57 -12.22 3.20 26.25
C ALA A 57 -12.14 3.15 24.71
N VAL A 58 -11.24 3.94 24.10
CA VAL A 58 -10.95 3.91 22.66
C VAL A 58 -10.41 2.53 22.24
N THR A 59 -9.52 1.93 23.03
CA THR A 59 -9.00 0.58 22.77
C THR A 59 -10.12 -0.46 22.73
N ILE A 60 -11.03 -0.42 23.70
CA ILE A 60 -12.18 -1.32 23.78
C ILE A 60 -13.11 -1.09 22.59
N PHE A 61 -13.34 0.17 22.20
CA PHE A 61 -14.14 0.50 21.02
C PHE A 61 -13.58 -0.16 19.75
N PHE A 62 -12.28 -0.01 19.48
CA PHE A 62 -11.63 -0.66 18.33
C PHE A 62 -11.63 -2.18 18.42
N LEU A 63 -11.48 -2.74 19.63
CA LEU A 63 -11.58 -4.17 19.85
C LEU A 63 -12.97 -4.70 19.47
N ILE A 64 -14.02 -4.02 19.89
CA ILE A 64 -15.39 -4.40 19.53
C ILE A 64 -15.59 -4.26 18.02
N GLU A 65 -15.13 -3.14 17.44
CA GLU A 65 -15.22 -2.89 16.00
C GLU A 65 -14.57 -4.02 15.18
N ILE A 66 -13.34 -4.42 15.53
CA ILE A 66 -12.63 -5.45 14.78
C ILE A 66 -13.22 -6.84 14.95
N LEU A 67 -13.75 -7.15 16.14
CA LEU A 67 -14.47 -8.40 16.39
C LEU A 67 -15.75 -8.48 15.56
N ILE A 68 -16.50 -7.37 15.45
CA ILE A 68 -17.69 -7.30 14.60
C ILE A 68 -17.29 -7.49 13.14
N ARG A 69 -16.25 -6.80 12.67
CA ARG A 69 -15.76 -6.92 11.29
C ARG A 69 -15.36 -8.37 11.00
N MET A 70 -14.56 -8.97 11.86
CA MET A 70 -14.13 -10.37 11.77
C MET A 70 -15.29 -11.37 11.77
N ALA A 71 -16.34 -11.12 12.57
CA ALA A 71 -17.54 -11.97 12.63
C ALA A 71 -18.46 -11.80 11.40
N ALA A 72 -18.40 -10.66 10.70
CA ALA A 72 -19.16 -10.39 9.49
C ALA A 72 -18.58 -11.09 8.26
N GLU A 73 -17.26 -11.34 8.23
CA GLU A 73 -16.64 -12.13 7.17
C GLU A 73 -17.03 -13.62 7.26
N ARG A 74 -17.43 -14.22 6.12
CA ARG A 74 -17.80 -15.66 6.04
C ARG A 74 -16.69 -16.61 6.52
N ASN A 75 -15.42 -16.22 6.35
CA ASN A 75 -14.24 -17.01 6.71
C ASN A 75 -13.17 -16.09 7.31
N LEU A 76 -12.53 -16.50 8.42
CA LEU A 76 -11.40 -15.77 9.02
C LEU A 76 -10.25 -15.54 8.02
N ILE A 77 -10.01 -16.51 7.13
CA ILE A 77 -9.01 -16.40 6.06
C ILE A 77 -9.33 -15.23 5.11
N SER A 78 -10.61 -14.91 4.90
CA SER A 78 -11.01 -13.76 4.08
C SER A 78 -10.72 -12.43 4.76
N PHE A 79 -10.80 -12.38 6.09
CA PHE A 79 -10.44 -11.20 6.87
C PHE A 79 -8.95 -10.89 6.75
N PHE A 80 -8.09 -11.90 6.95
CA PHE A 80 -6.62 -11.74 6.90
C PHE A 80 -6.04 -11.53 5.49
N LYS A 81 -6.84 -11.67 4.42
CA LYS A 81 -6.41 -11.30 3.05
C LYS A 81 -6.46 -9.79 2.81
N LYS A 82 -7.22 -9.03 3.60
CA LYS A 82 -7.32 -7.57 3.48
C LYS A 82 -6.22 -6.92 4.33
N GLY A 83 -5.22 -6.30 3.70
CA GLY A 83 -4.06 -5.73 4.40
C GLY A 83 -4.42 -4.77 5.55
N TRP A 84 -5.45 -3.93 5.37
CA TRP A 84 -5.92 -3.00 6.40
C TRP A 84 -6.56 -3.71 7.60
N ASN A 85 -7.27 -4.81 7.38
CA ASN A 85 -7.83 -5.61 8.47
C ASN A 85 -6.72 -6.27 9.31
N VAL A 86 -5.63 -6.72 8.66
CA VAL A 86 -4.46 -7.25 9.35
C VAL A 86 -3.76 -6.16 10.17
N PHE A 87 -3.61 -4.97 9.60
CA PHE A 87 -3.03 -3.83 10.31
C PHE A 87 -3.85 -3.47 11.55
N ASP A 88 -5.17 -3.28 11.40
CA ASP A 88 -6.06 -2.97 12.52
C ASP A 88 -6.00 -4.05 13.61
N PHE A 89 -5.92 -5.33 13.21
CA PHE A 89 -5.80 -6.46 14.14
C PHE A 89 -4.48 -6.43 14.92
N LEU A 90 -3.37 -6.18 14.23
CA LEU A 90 -2.06 -6.08 14.86
C LEU A 90 -2.01 -4.92 15.85
N ILE A 91 -2.53 -3.75 15.48
CA ILE A 91 -2.54 -2.58 16.36
C ILE A 91 -3.39 -2.82 17.62
N VAL A 92 -4.59 -3.41 17.47
CA VAL A 92 -5.47 -3.72 18.61
C VAL A 92 -4.86 -4.79 19.51
N THR A 93 -4.31 -5.87 18.95
CA THR A 93 -3.68 -6.94 19.74
C THR A 93 -2.42 -6.47 20.45
N ALA A 94 -1.54 -5.72 19.78
CA ALA A 94 -0.36 -5.12 20.40
C ALA A 94 -0.72 -4.16 21.55
N SER A 95 -1.90 -3.55 21.50
CA SER A 95 -2.38 -2.66 22.56
C SER A 95 -2.98 -3.39 23.77
N LEU A 96 -3.39 -4.65 23.61
CA LEU A 96 -4.07 -5.44 24.64
C LEU A 96 -3.12 -6.27 25.52
N ILE A 97 -1.86 -6.44 25.09
CA ILE A 97 -0.86 -7.23 25.82
C ILE A 97 -0.73 -6.67 27.25
N PRO A 98 -1.13 -7.42 28.30
CA PRO A 98 -0.96 -7.03 29.69
C PRO A 98 0.51 -7.15 30.08
N MET A 99 0.95 -6.27 30.98
CA MET A 99 2.37 -6.00 31.21
C MET A 99 2.76 -6.40 32.63
N ASP A 100 2.65 -7.69 32.95
CA ASP A 100 2.92 -8.19 34.31
C ASP A 100 4.28 -8.90 34.45
N ASP A 101 5.01 -9.16 33.36
CA ASP A 101 6.34 -9.81 33.41
C ASP A 101 7.50 -8.80 33.34
N SER A 102 8.47 -8.94 34.25
CA SER A 102 9.55 -7.96 34.50
C SER A 102 10.45 -7.66 33.31
N GLU A 103 10.65 -8.62 32.39
CA GLU A 103 11.40 -8.40 31.15
C GLU A 103 10.53 -7.80 30.03
N MET A 104 9.22 -8.07 30.06
CA MET A 104 8.27 -7.50 29.12
C MET A 104 7.95 -6.04 29.41
N VAL A 105 8.28 -5.49 30.59
CA VAL A 105 7.98 -4.10 30.98
C VAL A 105 8.63 -3.05 30.07
N LEU A 106 9.82 -3.32 29.49
CA LEU A 106 10.46 -2.35 28.57
C LEU A 106 9.82 -2.39 27.20
N LEU A 107 9.64 -3.59 26.63
CA LEU A 107 8.93 -3.79 25.37
C LEU A 107 7.51 -3.25 25.48
N ALA A 108 6.85 -3.48 26.61
CA ALA A 108 5.55 -2.96 26.96
C ALA A 108 5.42 -1.44 26.83
N ARG A 109 6.44 -0.70 27.29
CA ARG A 109 6.47 0.76 27.18
C ARG A 109 6.60 1.18 25.73
N LEU A 110 7.46 0.50 24.96
CA LEU A 110 7.62 0.73 23.53
C LEU A 110 6.33 0.42 22.76
N LEU A 111 5.60 -0.64 23.12
CA LEU A 111 4.36 -1.03 22.46
C LEU A 111 3.27 0.05 22.55
N ARG A 112 3.35 0.98 23.51
CA ARG A 112 2.40 2.10 23.61
C ARG A 112 2.49 3.05 22.42
N ILE A 113 3.62 3.09 21.69
CA ILE A 113 3.74 3.89 20.47
C ILE A 113 2.79 3.41 19.36
N PHE A 114 2.45 2.11 19.34
CA PHE A 114 1.47 1.56 18.39
C PHE A 114 0.08 2.17 18.57
N ARG A 115 -0.25 2.73 19.74
CA ARG A 115 -1.53 3.44 19.95
C ARG A 115 -1.63 4.67 19.06
N VAL A 116 -0.52 5.37 18.80
CA VAL A 116 -0.48 6.50 17.87
C VAL A 116 -0.78 6.05 16.44
N LEU A 117 -0.35 4.83 16.07
CA LEU A 117 -0.65 4.26 14.76
C LEU A 117 -2.15 3.98 14.55
N ARG A 118 -2.98 3.98 15.61
CA ARG A 118 -4.44 3.95 15.46
C ARG A 118 -5.00 5.14 14.69
N LEU A 119 -4.28 6.27 14.65
CA LEU A 119 -4.65 7.40 13.80
C LEU A 119 -4.70 6.97 12.33
N VAL A 120 -3.77 6.11 11.90
CA VAL A 120 -3.76 5.54 10.54
C VAL A 120 -4.99 4.66 10.31
N SER A 121 -5.37 3.83 11.29
CA SER A 121 -6.58 2.99 11.20
C SER A 121 -7.89 3.79 11.20
N MET A 122 -7.93 4.94 11.88
CA MET A 122 -9.13 5.77 12.00
C MET A 122 -9.37 6.66 10.79
N ILE A 123 -8.32 7.27 10.26
CA ILE A 123 -8.42 8.31 9.23
C ILE A 123 -8.30 7.64 7.86
N PRO A 124 -9.40 7.48 7.09
CA PRO A 124 -9.37 6.83 5.78
C PRO A 124 -8.45 7.56 4.80
N GLU A 125 -8.29 8.87 4.94
CA GLU A 125 -7.36 9.68 4.15
C GLU A 125 -5.91 9.24 4.38
N LEU A 126 -5.50 8.95 5.62
CA LEU A 126 -4.16 8.42 5.89
C LEU A 126 -3.96 7.03 5.28
N GLN A 127 -5.00 6.18 5.32
CA GLN A 127 -4.96 4.88 4.65
C GLN A 127 -4.85 5.02 3.14
N MET A 128 -5.58 5.97 2.56
CA MET A 128 -5.53 6.25 1.13
C MET A 128 -4.15 6.77 0.73
N LEU A 129 -3.57 7.69 1.49
CA LEU A 129 -2.23 8.22 1.26
C LEU A 129 -1.15 7.14 1.37
N LEU A 130 -1.14 6.37 2.46
CA LEU A 130 -0.20 5.26 2.62
C LEU A 130 -0.43 4.18 1.55
N GLY A 131 -1.68 3.89 1.20
CA GLY A 131 -2.02 2.97 0.13
C GLY A 131 -1.53 3.45 -1.23
N ALA A 132 -1.58 4.75 -1.51
CA ALA A 132 -1.02 5.34 -2.72
C ALA A 132 0.51 5.22 -2.75
N LEU A 133 1.18 5.50 -1.62
CA LEU A 133 2.62 5.30 -1.47
C LEU A 133 3.03 3.84 -1.65
N LEU A 134 2.33 2.90 -1.00
CA LEU A 134 2.63 1.48 -1.14
C LEU A 134 2.33 0.94 -2.55
N LYS A 135 1.34 1.49 -3.25
CA LYS A 135 1.05 1.14 -4.65
C LYS A 135 2.09 1.66 -5.64
N SER A 136 2.87 2.68 -5.30
CA SER A 136 3.94 3.17 -6.17
C SER A 136 5.23 2.37 -6.04
N ILE A 137 5.50 1.77 -4.86
CA ILE A 137 6.71 0.97 -4.60
C ILE A 137 6.96 -0.14 -5.65
N PRO A 138 5.97 -0.98 -6.04
CA PRO A 138 6.20 -2.06 -7.00
C PRO A 138 6.75 -1.58 -8.35
N ARG A 139 6.34 -0.39 -8.81
CA ARG A 139 6.83 0.19 -10.06
C ARG A 139 8.34 0.49 -10.01
N MET A 140 8.85 0.74 -8.80
CA MET A 140 10.26 1.06 -8.53
C MET A 140 11.08 -0.17 -8.14
N GLY A 141 10.45 -1.33 -7.95
CA GLY A 141 11.11 -2.51 -7.36
C GLY A 141 12.38 -2.95 -8.10
N TYR A 142 12.36 -2.97 -9.43
CA TYR A 142 13.54 -3.33 -10.23
C TYR A 142 14.67 -2.31 -10.11
N VAL A 143 14.34 -1.02 -10.01
CA VAL A 143 15.34 0.03 -9.85
C VAL A 143 15.96 -0.01 -8.45
N VAL A 144 15.13 -0.22 -7.42
CA VAL A 144 15.60 -0.40 -6.04
C VAL A 144 16.51 -1.62 -5.94
N LEU A 145 16.18 -2.73 -6.62
CA LEU A 145 17.03 -3.91 -6.69
C LEU A 145 18.37 -3.62 -7.39
N LEU A 146 18.35 -2.90 -8.51
CA LEU A 146 19.56 -2.49 -9.21
C LEU A 146 20.44 -1.58 -8.34
N MET A 147 19.85 -0.59 -7.65
CA MET A 147 20.55 0.26 -6.68
C MET A 147 21.17 -0.58 -5.57
N PHE A 148 20.43 -1.54 -5.02
CA PHE A 148 20.94 -2.42 -3.96
C PHE A 148 22.14 -3.25 -4.43
N ILE A 149 22.10 -3.80 -5.64
CA ILE A 149 23.23 -4.54 -6.23
C ILE A 149 24.45 -3.64 -6.39
N ILE A 150 24.27 -2.42 -6.90
CA ILE A 150 25.37 -1.45 -7.07
C ILE A 150 25.96 -1.06 -5.71
N PHE A 151 25.12 -0.78 -4.73
CA PHE A 151 25.55 -0.49 -3.35
C PHE A 151 26.36 -1.64 -2.78
N TYR A 152 25.90 -2.87 -2.94
CA TYR A 152 26.61 -4.04 -2.45
C TYR A 152 27.98 -4.20 -3.10
N ILE A 153 28.09 -4.03 -4.42
CA ILE A 153 29.37 -4.13 -5.15
C ILE A 153 30.34 -3.05 -4.67
N TYR A 154 29.89 -1.80 -4.61
CA TYR A 154 30.73 -0.71 -4.11
C TYR A 154 31.11 -0.94 -2.64
N ALA A 155 30.18 -1.37 -1.78
CA ALA A 155 30.46 -1.64 -0.38
C ALA A 155 31.49 -2.77 -0.20
N ALA A 156 31.41 -3.84 -1.00
CA ALA A 156 32.39 -4.91 -0.99
C ALA A 156 33.78 -4.41 -1.42
N ILE A 157 33.85 -3.57 -2.45
CA ILE A 157 35.12 -2.96 -2.90
C ILE A 157 35.66 -2.01 -1.84
N GLY A 158 34.84 -1.09 -1.33
CA GLY A 158 35.23 -0.09 -0.34
C GLY A 158 35.63 -0.72 1.00
N SER A 159 34.92 -1.73 1.48
CA SER A 159 35.31 -2.46 2.69
C SER A 159 36.61 -3.24 2.52
N PHE A 160 36.98 -3.63 1.30
CA PHE A 160 38.29 -4.22 1.04
C PHE A 160 39.41 -3.17 0.92
N LEU A 161 39.14 -2.04 0.25
CA LEU A 161 40.15 -1.02 -0.03
C LEU A 161 40.39 -0.05 1.14
N PHE A 162 39.34 0.36 1.83
CA PHE A 162 39.37 1.45 2.80
C PHE A 162 39.22 0.98 4.25
N HIS A 163 39.26 -0.35 4.49
CA HIS A 163 39.19 -0.95 5.83
C HIS A 163 40.14 -0.26 6.83
N ASN A 164 41.36 0.04 6.41
CA ASN A 164 42.41 0.61 7.26
C ASN A 164 42.31 2.14 7.43
N VAL A 165 41.40 2.80 6.70
CA VAL A 165 41.19 4.26 6.83
C VAL A 165 40.32 4.52 8.05
N ASP A 166 39.18 3.84 8.13
CA ASP A 166 38.23 3.95 9.24
C ASP A 166 37.43 2.65 9.33
N GLU A 167 37.69 1.87 10.38
CA GLU A 167 37.00 0.60 10.65
C GLU A 167 35.50 0.80 10.95
N GLY A 168 35.12 1.95 11.48
CA GLY A 168 33.71 2.29 11.73
C GLY A 168 32.91 2.52 10.45
N LEU A 169 33.56 2.97 9.38
CA LEU A 169 32.94 3.19 8.07
C LEU A 169 33.11 1.97 7.14
N TRP A 170 34.28 1.33 7.14
CA TRP A 170 34.66 0.32 6.14
C TRP A 170 34.93 -1.06 6.72
N GLY A 171 34.70 -1.27 8.03
CA GLY A 171 35.05 -2.51 8.75
C GLY A 171 34.37 -3.77 8.20
N ASN A 172 33.17 -3.64 7.67
CA ASN A 172 32.47 -4.72 6.98
C ASN A 172 31.53 -4.17 5.90
N ILE A 173 30.97 -5.07 5.08
CA ILE A 173 30.10 -4.70 3.96
C ILE A 173 28.85 -3.94 4.44
N ALA A 174 28.29 -4.27 5.60
CA ALA A 174 27.09 -3.59 6.10
C ALA A 174 27.38 -2.13 6.51
N LEU A 175 28.50 -1.90 7.20
CA LEU A 175 28.98 -0.55 7.53
C LEU A 175 29.29 0.24 6.27
N ALA A 176 30.01 -0.36 5.31
CA ALA A 176 30.32 0.28 4.04
C ALA A 176 29.06 0.62 3.21
N MET A 177 28.01 -0.22 3.25
CA MET A 177 26.71 0.11 2.65
C MET A 177 26.06 1.31 3.33
N LEU A 178 26.16 1.45 4.66
CA LEU A 178 25.64 2.60 5.40
C LEU A 178 26.42 3.89 5.09
N THR A 179 27.74 3.81 5.00
CA THR A 179 28.59 4.91 4.53
C THR A 179 28.23 5.31 3.10
N LEU A 180 28.04 4.36 2.19
CA LEU A 180 27.63 4.65 0.82
C LEU A 180 26.21 5.20 0.73
N PHE A 181 25.31 4.83 1.64
CA PHE A 181 23.99 5.46 1.77
C PHE A 181 24.10 6.93 2.17
N GLN A 182 24.95 7.24 3.14
CA GLN A 182 25.27 8.62 3.51
C GLN A 182 25.81 9.42 2.31
N VAL A 183 26.77 8.84 1.58
CA VAL A 183 27.33 9.43 0.35
C VAL A 183 26.26 9.65 -0.73
N ALA A 184 25.36 8.67 -0.91
CA ALA A 184 24.26 8.75 -1.88
C ALA A 184 23.24 9.85 -1.56
N THR A 185 23.06 10.16 -0.26
CA THR A 185 22.24 11.30 0.19
C THR A 185 22.97 12.65 0.15
N PHE A 186 24.22 12.67 -0.34
CA PHE A 186 25.11 13.83 -0.35
C PHE A 186 25.39 14.42 1.04
N GLU A 187 25.17 13.66 2.11
CA GLU A 187 25.34 14.12 3.47
C GLU A 187 26.80 13.98 3.86
N SER A 188 27.49 15.09 4.14
CA SER A 188 28.87 15.16 4.61
C SER A 188 29.91 14.31 3.86
N TRP A 189 29.63 13.86 2.63
CA TRP A 189 30.43 12.86 1.92
C TRP A 189 31.86 13.33 1.60
N ALA A 190 32.05 14.63 1.34
CA ALA A 190 33.35 15.20 1.05
C ALA A 190 34.22 15.26 2.31
N THR A 191 33.68 15.82 3.40
CA THR A 191 34.43 16.11 4.64
C THR A 191 34.55 14.90 5.55
N ALA A 192 33.49 14.10 5.69
CA ALA A 192 33.45 12.98 6.62
C ALA A 192 33.99 11.66 6.03
N VAL A 193 33.96 11.50 4.71
CA VAL A 193 34.32 10.23 4.05
C VAL A 193 35.47 10.40 3.06
N LEU A 194 35.33 11.30 2.08
CA LEU A 194 36.32 11.44 1.01
C LEU A 194 37.66 11.96 1.51
N TYR A 195 37.70 13.10 2.21
CA TYR A 195 38.97 13.74 2.59
C TYR A 195 39.83 12.84 3.50
N PRO A 196 39.29 12.20 4.56
CA PRO A 196 40.06 11.22 5.35
C PRO A 196 40.57 10.05 4.50
N THR A 197 39.76 9.58 3.55
CA THR A 197 40.18 8.52 2.63
C THR A 197 41.29 8.98 1.69
N MET A 198 41.29 10.25 1.27
CA MET A 198 42.31 10.83 0.40
C MET A 198 43.66 11.06 1.07
N GLU A 199 43.70 11.18 2.41
CA GLU A 199 44.96 11.26 3.15
C GLU A 199 45.78 9.98 3.00
N VAL A 200 45.12 8.83 2.86
CA VAL A 200 45.76 7.53 2.66
C VAL A 200 45.79 7.12 1.17
N TYR A 201 44.70 7.40 0.45
CA TYR A 201 44.50 7.02 -0.95
C TYR A 201 44.19 8.26 -1.81
N PRO A 202 45.20 8.94 -2.37
CA PRO A 202 45.03 10.22 -3.08
C PRO A 202 44.05 10.19 -4.26
N TYR A 203 43.83 9.02 -4.87
CA TYR A 203 42.91 8.83 -6.01
C TYR A 203 41.52 8.31 -5.60
N ALA A 204 41.21 8.24 -4.31
CA ALA A 204 39.92 7.76 -3.82
C ALA A 204 38.73 8.56 -4.34
N TRP A 205 38.93 9.83 -4.72
CA TRP A 205 37.90 10.66 -5.34
C TRP A 205 37.30 10.03 -6.60
N ILE A 206 38.04 9.21 -7.35
CA ILE A 206 37.51 8.51 -8.53
C ILE A 206 36.41 7.55 -8.10
N TYR A 207 36.66 6.74 -7.07
CA TYR A 207 35.70 5.76 -6.54
C TYR A 207 34.40 6.45 -6.07
N PHE A 208 34.51 7.54 -5.31
CA PHE A 208 33.32 8.23 -4.80
C PHE A 208 32.59 8.99 -5.91
N LEU A 209 33.29 9.62 -6.85
CA LEU A 209 32.64 10.31 -7.97
C LEU A 209 31.93 9.32 -8.89
N THR A 210 32.53 8.18 -9.24
CA THR A 210 31.84 7.18 -10.08
C THR A 210 30.60 6.61 -9.38
N PHE A 211 30.66 6.38 -8.07
CA PHE A 211 29.51 5.99 -7.27
C PHE A 211 28.40 7.04 -7.32
N ILE A 212 28.76 8.30 -7.03
CA ILE A 212 27.81 9.42 -7.01
C ILE A 212 27.15 9.61 -8.37
N PHE A 213 27.94 9.65 -9.45
CA PHE A 213 27.40 9.82 -10.80
C PHE A 213 26.47 8.68 -11.18
N LEU A 214 26.86 7.43 -10.92
CA LEU A 214 26.04 6.27 -11.22
C LEU A 214 24.73 6.28 -10.42
N ASN A 215 24.80 6.55 -9.11
CA ASN A 215 23.63 6.60 -8.24
C ASN A 215 22.68 7.75 -8.62
N ALA A 216 23.22 8.95 -8.85
CA ALA A 216 22.44 10.11 -9.28
C ALA A 216 21.78 9.87 -10.64
N PHE A 217 22.48 9.24 -11.58
CA PHE A 217 21.95 8.91 -12.90
C PHE A 217 20.79 7.90 -12.80
N ILE A 218 20.93 6.85 -12.00
CA ILE A 218 19.87 5.86 -11.78
C ILE A 218 18.66 6.52 -11.13
N PHE A 219 18.88 7.34 -10.10
CA PHE A 219 17.81 8.06 -9.42
C PHE A 219 17.08 9.02 -10.37
N LEU A 220 17.81 9.74 -11.23
CA LEU A 220 17.22 10.64 -12.22
C LEU A 220 16.39 9.88 -13.24
N ASN A 221 16.91 8.78 -13.79
CA ASN A 221 16.17 7.95 -14.75
C ASN A 221 14.92 7.33 -14.14
N MET A 222 14.98 6.95 -12.86
CA MET A 222 13.82 6.49 -12.11
C MET A 222 12.77 7.59 -11.97
N MET A 223 13.18 8.80 -11.57
CA MET A 223 12.30 9.95 -11.43
C MET A 223 11.64 10.30 -12.77
N ILE A 224 12.42 10.37 -13.85
CA ILE A 224 11.91 10.61 -15.20
C ILE A 224 10.92 9.50 -15.58
N GLY A 225 11.25 8.24 -15.33
CA GLY A 225 10.36 7.11 -15.61
C GLY A 225 9.02 7.20 -14.88
N ILE A 226 9.02 7.59 -13.60
CA ILE A 226 7.79 7.77 -12.80
C ILE A 226 6.99 8.96 -13.31
N VAL A 227 7.64 10.09 -13.56
CA VAL A 227 6.97 11.30 -14.07
C VAL A 227 6.35 11.02 -15.43
N LEU A 228 7.07 10.34 -16.33
CA LEU A 228 6.55 9.95 -17.64
C LEU A 228 5.37 8.97 -17.51
N ASP A 229 5.45 7.96 -16.64
CA ASP A 229 4.35 7.01 -16.41
C ASP A 229 3.09 7.71 -15.89
N VAL A 230 3.25 8.70 -14.99
CA VAL A 230 2.13 9.51 -14.50
C VAL A 230 1.59 10.42 -15.60
N MET A 231 2.46 11.13 -16.33
CA MET A 231 2.04 12.04 -17.41
C MET A 231 1.34 11.30 -18.54
N GLN A 232 1.80 10.11 -18.92
CA GLN A 232 1.17 9.28 -19.95
C GLN A 232 -0.22 8.83 -19.50
N LYS A 233 -0.38 8.40 -18.25
CA LYS A 233 -1.69 8.01 -17.69
C LYS A 233 -2.68 9.17 -17.62
N GLU A 234 -2.23 10.33 -17.17
CA GLU A 234 -3.06 11.53 -17.11
C GLU A 234 -3.45 11.99 -18.53
N SER A 235 -2.51 11.96 -19.48
CA SER A 235 -2.76 12.36 -20.88
C SER A 235 -3.73 11.40 -21.58
N ALA A 236 -3.58 10.08 -21.37
CA ALA A 236 -4.51 9.05 -21.80
C ALA A 236 -5.92 9.29 -21.26
N GLN A 237 -6.03 9.55 -19.96
CA GLN A 237 -7.33 9.83 -19.33
C GLN A 237 -7.98 11.10 -19.90
N MET A 238 -7.22 12.18 -20.08
CA MET A 238 -7.73 13.41 -20.69
C MET A 238 -8.17 13.22 -22.14
N ALA A 239 -7.46 12.40 -22.92
CA ALA A 239 -7.84 12.06 -24.29
C ALA A 239 -9.19 11.33 -24.34
N LEU A 240 -9.40 10.37 -23.43
CA LEU A 240 -10.67 9.67 -23.29
C LEU A 240 -11.82 10.61 -22.89
N ASP A 241 -11.58 11.49 -21.91
CA ASP A 241 -12.61 12.39 -21.39
C ASP A 241 -13.01 13.47 -22.42
N ASN A 242 -12.05 13.95 -23.22
CA ASN A 242 -12.30 14.95 -24.27
C ASN A 242 -12.79 14.32 -25.59
N GLY A 243 -12.71 12.99 -25.74
CA GLY A 243 -12.99 12.30 -27.00
C GLY A 243 -11.98 12.61 -28.11
N GLU A 244 -10.82 13.16 -27.74
CA GLU A 244 -9.76 13.58 -28.67
C GLU A 244 -8.52 12.72 -28.44
N GLY A 245 -8.01 12.10 -29.49
CA GLY A 245 -6.77 11.32 -29.45
C GLY A 245 -6.94 9.85 -29.78
N GLU A 246 -5.81 9.19 -30.06
CA GLU A 246 -5.75 7.84 -30.62
C GLU A 246 -6.43 6.80 -29.72
N GLU A 247 -6.34 6.95 -28.39
CA GLU A 247 -6.98 6.04 -27.43
C GLU A 247 -8.51 6.17 -27.39
N ALA A 248 -9.06 7.39 -27.55
CA ALA A 248 -10.49 7.62 -27.60
C ALA A 248 -11.10 7.04 -28.88
N GLU A 249 -10.43 7.23 -30.03
CA GLU A 249 -10.82 6.63 -31.31
C GLU A 249 -10.78 5.10 -31.26
N LEU A 250 -9.71 4.52 -30.68
CA LEU A 250 -9.59 3.07 -30.48
C LEU A 250 -10.72 2.53 -29.59
N GLN A 251 -11.10 3.24 -28.54
CA GLN A 251 -12.21 2.84 -27.67
C GLN A 251 -13.56 2.94 -28.39
N ALA A 252 -13.78 4.00 -29.17
CA ALA A 252 -14.97 4.16 -30.00
C ALA A 252 -15.09 3.02 -31.04
N LEU A 253 -14.03 2.75 -31.79
CA LEU A 253 -13.99 1.66 -32.77
C LEU A 253 -14.23 0.29 -32.11
N ARG A 254 -13.65 0.06 -30.93
CA ARG A 254 -13.83 -1.20 -30.19
C ARG A 254 -15.28 -1.37 -29.71
N ASN A 255 -15.94 -0.28 -29.35
CA ASN A 255 -17.37 -0.28 -29.02
C ASN A 255 -18.22 -0.57 -30.26
N ASP A 256 -17.90 0.02 -31.41
CA ASP A 256 -18.59 -0.24 -32.68
C ASP A 256 -18.47 -1.70 -33.12
N VAL A 257 -17.26 -2.27 -33.05
CA VAL A 257 -17.01 -3.69 -33.37
C VAL A 257 -17.81 -4.61 -32.44
N ARG A 258 -17.90 -4.28 -31.14
CA ARG A 258 -18.76 -5.02 -30.21
C ARG A 258 -20.24 -4.89 -30.58
N GLY A 259 -20.68 -3.71 -31.01
CA GLY A 259 -22.03 -3.46 -31.49
C GLY A 259 -22.38 -4.31 -32.71
N LEU A 260 -21.49 -4.32 -33.71
CA LEU A 260 -21.61 -5.15 -34.91
C LEU A 260 -21.68 -6.64 -34.58
N LYS A 261 -20.80 -7.13 -33.69
CA LYS A 261 -20.83 -8.53 -33.25
C LYS A 261 -22.16 -8.89 -32.59
N ALA A 262 -22.67 -8.04 -31.70
CA ALA A 262 -23.97 -8.26 -31.06
C ALA A 262 -25.16 -8.17 -32.04
N GLN A 263 -25.02 -7.49 -33.17
CA GLN A 263 -26.02 -7.52 -34.25
C GLN A 263 -25.94 -8.82 -35.04
N LEU A 264 -24.74 -9.30 -35.37
CA LEU A 264 -24.53 -10.58 -36.04
C LEU A 264 -25.07 -11.76 -35.20
N ASP A 265 -24.74 -11.81 -33.91
CA ASP A 265 -25.23 -12.86 -32.99
C ASP A 265 -26.78 -12.87 -32.95
N ARG A 266 -27.41 -11.68 -33.01
CA ARG A 266 -28.88 -11.54 -33.09
C ARG A 266 -29.45 -12.01 -34.42
N MET A 267 -28.77 -11.75 -35.54
CA MET A 267 -29.20 -12.24 -36.85
C MET A 267 -29.04 -13.75 -36.96
N GLU A 268 -27.95 -14.31 -36.47
CA GLU A 268 -27.69 -15.75 -36.44
C GLU A 268 -28.77 -16.49 -35.63
N SER A 269 -29.05 -16.02 -34.42
CA SER A 269 -30.11 -16.60 -33.58
C SER A 269 -31.53 -16.44 -34.17
N ALA A 270 -31.82 -15.36 -34.90
CA ALA A 270 -33.08 -15.21 -35.64
C ALA A 270 -33.19 -16.15 -36.85
N LEU A 271 -32.07 -16.42 -37.54
CA LEU A 271 -32.02 -17.38 -38.65
C LEU A 271 -32.19 -18.82 -38.16
N ASP A 272 -31.57 -19.18 -37.03
CA ASP A 272 -31.73 -20.50 -36.41
C ASP A 272 -33.18 -20.76 -35.99
N GLN A 273 -33.86 -19.78 -35.39
CA GLN A 273 -35.27 -19.88 -35.05
C GLN A 273 -36.17 -20.06 -36.27
N ARG A 274 -35.81 -19.42 -37.40
CA ARG A 274 -36.54 -19.56 -38.66
C ARG A 274 -36.29 -20.90 -39.34
N GLY A 275 -35.09 -21.45 -39.19
CA GLY A 275 -34.71 -22.79 -39.63
C GLY A 275 -35.43 -23.89 -38.83
N SER A 276 -35.55 -23.73 -37.50
CA SER A 276 -36.30 -24.67 -36.66
C SER A 276 -37.80 -24.62 -36.93
N SER A 277 -38.38 -23.42 -37.08
CA SER A 277 -39.82 -23.27 -37.34
C SER A 277 -40.24 -23.82 -38.70
N SER A 278 -39.40 -23.70 -39.73
CA SER A 278 -39.68 -24.23 -41.08
C SER A 278 -39.53 -25.74 -41.16
N THR A 279 -38.65 -26.33 -40.33
CA THR A 279 -38.51 -27.78 -40.17
C THR A 279 -39.71 -28.37 -39.43
N GLU A 280 -40.20 -27.72 -38.36
CA GLU A 280 -41.42 -28.13 -37.65
C GLU A 280 -42.68 -28.01 -38.52
N GLN A 281 -42.84 -26.93 -39.28
CA GLN A 281 -44.00 -26.78 -40.19
C GLN A 281 -44.01 -27.81 -41.32
N SER A 282 -42.83 -28.22 -41.81
CA SER A 282 -42.72 -29.28 -42.81
C SER A 282 -42.99 -30.68 -42.22
N ALA A 283 -42.61 -30.92 -40.96
CA ALA A 283 -42.92 -32.15 -40.22
C ALA A 283 -44.42 -32.27 -39.88
N VAL A 284 -45.08 -31.16 -39.52
CA VAL A 284 -46.53 -31.13 -39.26
C VAL A 284 -47.33 -31.35 -40.56
N ASN A 285 -46.98 -30.65 -41.65
CA ASN A 285 -47.66 -30.82 -42.94
C ASN A 285 -47.49 -32.23 -43.53
N SER A 286 -46.37 -32.90 -43.29
CA SER A 286 -46.15 -34.28 -43.74
C SER A 286 -46.88 -35.32 -42.88
N SER A 287 -47.03 -35.06 -41.58
CA SER A 287 -47.85 -35.87 -40.67
C SER A 287 -49.34 -35.76 -41.01
N ASP A 288 -49.86 -34.56 -41.28
CA ASP A 288 -51.26 -34.34 -41.65
C ASP A 288 -51.60 -34.95 -43.02
N ALA A 289 -50.65 -34.92 -43.97
CA ALA A 289 -50.81 -35.59 -45.27
C ALA A 289 -50.86 -37.13 -45.15
N GLN A 290 -50.19 -37.72 -44.15
CA GLN A 290 -50.27 -39.16 -43.89
C GLN A 290 -51.53 -39.56 -43.12
N HIS A 291 -52.10 -38.67 -42.30
CA HIS A 291 -53.34 -38.93 -41.57
C HIS A 291 -54.59 -38.86 -42.48
N ASN A 292 -54.57 -38.02 -43.52
CA ASN A 292 -55.67 -37.85 -44.48
C ASN A 292 -55.66 -38.88 -45.64
N ALA A 293 -54.69 -39.80 -45.65
CA ALA A 293 -54.50 -40.83 -46.68
C ALA A 293 -54.88 -42.26 -46.20
N ARG A 294 -55.58 -42.38 -45.07
CA ARG A 294 -56.17 -43.63 -44.54
C ARG A 294 -57.65 -43.42 -44.27
#